data_AF-A0A1Z4M1E2-F1
#
_entry.id   AF-A0A1Z4M1E2-F1
#
_cell.length_a   1.000
_cell.length_b   1.000
_cell.length_c   1.000
_cell.angle_alpha   90.00
_cell.angle_beta   90.00
_cell.angle_gamma   90.00
#
_symmetry.space_group_name_H-M   'P 1'
#
loop_
_entity.id
_entity.type
_entity.pdbx_description
1 polymer ?
#
loop_
_entity_poly.entity_id
_entity_poly.type
_entity_poly.pdbx_seq_one_letter_code
_entity_poly.pdbx_strand_id
1 'polypeptide(L)' 'MNTGTYHGLNEVGNSVWKLIEQTQVVRYIYQKLLQEYEIENSVCSKDLLALLDDLQGAGLIEVKNEAIA' A
#
# COMPACT_ATOMS: atom_id res chain seq x y z
N MET A 1 12.05 -4.16 -20.90
CA MET A 1 11.01 -5.22 -20.97
C MET A 1 10.16 -5.07 -19.73
N ASN A 2 8.96 -4.50 -19.89
CA ASN A 2 8.04 -4.17 -18.80
C ASN A 2 7.26 -5.43 -18.41
N THR A 3 7.75 -6.14 -17.39
CA THR A 3 6.99 -7.18 -16.72
C THR A 3 6.39 -6.52 -15.47
N GLY A 4 5.23 -5.84 -15.55
CA GLY A 4 3.96 -6.43 -15.98
C GLY A 4 3.41 -7.43 -14.95
N THR A 5 4.12 -7.66 -13.85
CA THR A 5 3.85 -8.73 -12.90
C THR A 5 3.22 -8.16 -11.63
N TYR A 6 2.07 -7.51 -11.76
CA TYR A 6 1.14 -7.29 -10.63
C TYR A 6 0.35 -8.58 -10.29
N HIS A 7 0.96 -9.74 -10.51
CA HIS A 7 0.28 -11.04 -10.37
C HIS A 7 0.06 -11.46 -8.90
N GLY A 8 0.39 -10.59 -7.93
CA GLY A 8 0.23 -10.83 -6.49
C GLY A 8 -0.68 -9.82 -5.77
N LEU A 9 -1.41 -8.94 -6.48
CA LEU A 9 -2.43 -8.13 -5.82
C LEU A 9 -3.60 -9.04 -5.46
N ASN A 10 -3.58 -9.58 -4.23
CA ASN A 10 -4.78 -10.03 -3.57
C ASN A 10 -5.80 -8.86 -3.49
N GLU A 11 -7.02 -9.12 -3.03
CA GLU A 11 -8.05 -8.08 -2.95
C GLU A 11 -7.57 -6.83 -2.18
N VAL A 12 -6.79 -7.03 -1.12
CA VAL A 12 -6.15 -5.97 -0.32
C VAL A 12 -5.19 -5.14 -1.18
N GLY A 13 -4.30 -5.78 -1.92
CA GLY A 13 -3.35 -5.10 -2.79
C GLY A 13 -4.05 -4.25 -3.85
N ASN A 14 -5.09 -4.78 -4.49
CA ASN A 14 -5.87 -4.02 -5.48
C ASN A 14 -6.53 -2.78 -4.85
N SER A 15 -7.04 -2.92 -3.62
CA SER A 15 -7.59 -1.78 -2.87
C SER A 15 -6.53 -0.76 -2.51
N VAL A 16 -5.33 -1.17 -2.09
CA VAL A 16 -4.20 -0.26 -1.89
C VAL A 16 -3.86 0.46 -3.19
N TRP A 17 -3.77 -0.26 -4.30
CA TRP A 17 -3.43 0.29 -5.62
C TRP A 17 -4.39 1.41 -6.02
N LYS A 18 -5.71 1.20 -5.87
CA LYS A 18 -6.73 2.23 -6.13
C LYS A 18 -6.61 3.43 -5.20
N LEU A 19 -6.25 3.21 -3.93
CA LEU A 19 -6.11 4.29 -2.95
C LEU A 19 -4.90 5.18 -3.26
N ILE A 20 -3.79 4.61 -3.74
CA ILE A 20 -2.55 5.34 -4.04
C ILE A 20 -2.52 6.00 -5.42
N GLU A 21 -3.53 5.79 -6.28
CA GLU A 21 -3.68 6.54 -7.54
C GLU A 21 -3.72 8.06 -7.29
N GLN A 22 -4.13 8.47 -6.10
CA GLN A 22 -3.97 9.83 -5.58
C GLN A 22 -2.98 9.82 -4.42
N THR A 23 -2.28 10.94 -4.20
CA THR A 23 -1.44 11.11 -3.02
C THR A 23 -2.27 10.89 -1.76
N GLN A 24 -1.94 9.86 -1.00
CA GLN A 24 -2.64 9.49 0.23
C GLN A 24 -1.68 9.30 1.39
N VAL A 25 -2.19 9.56 2.59
CA VAL A 25 -1.47 9.27 3.83
C VAL A 25 -1.56 7.78 4.12
N VAL A 26 -0.42 7.12 4.37
CA VAL A 26 -0.36 5.67 4.66
C VAL A 26 -1.32 5.26 5.79
N ARG A 27 -1.48 6.12 6.81
CA ARG A 27 -2.44 5.91 7.91
C ARG A 27 -3.89 5.81 7.43
N TYR A 28 -4.28 6.59 6.43
CA TYR A 28 -5.63 6.54 5.87
C TYR A 28 -5.86 5.21 5.15
N ILE A 29 -4.89 4.77 4.34
CA ILE A 29 -4.92 3.47 3.66
C ILE A 29 -5.06 2.34 4.68
N TYR A 30 -4.23 2.35 5.72
CA TYR A 30 -4.28 1.36 6.81
C TYR A 30 -5.65 1.28 7.49
N GLN A 31 -6.24 2.43 7.85
CA GLN A 31 -7.58 2.46 8.47
C GLN A 31 -8.65 1.92 7.53
N LYS A 32 -8.56 2.23 6.23
CA LYS A 32 -9.50 1.74 5.24
C LYS A 32 -9.45 0.21 5.12
N LEU A 33 -8.24 -0.35 5.07
CA LEU A 33 -8.05 -1.80 5.01
C LEU A 33 -8.60 -2.54 6.23
N LEU A 34 -8.40 -2.00 7.44
CA LEU A 34 -8.97 -2.59 8.66
C LEU A 34 -10.51 -2.60 8.65
N GLN A 35 -11.12 -1.53 8.12
CA GLN A 35 -12.58 -1.43 8.03
C GLN A 35 -13.17 -2.37 6.98
N GLU A 36 -12.43 -2.64 5.91
CA GLU A 36 -12.93 -3.38 4.74
C GLU A 36 -12.66 -4.89 4.82
N TYR A 37 -11.56 -5.31 5.46
CA TYR A 37 -11.07 -6.69 5.39
C TYR A 37 -11.02 -7.44 6.73
N GLU A 38 -11.54 -6.89 7.83
CA GLU A 38 -11.55 -7.50 9.18
C GLU A 38 -10.22 -8.17 9.57
N ILE A 39 -9.10 -7.56 9.19
CA ILE A 39 -7.74 -8.06 9.38
C ILE A 39 -7.15 -7.57 10.70
N GLU A 40 -6.26 -8.37 11.29
CA GLU A 40 -5.55 -7.95 12.48
C GLU A 40 -4.63 -6.75 12.21
N ASN A 41 -4.57 -5.81 13.16
CA ASN A 41 -3.72 -4.63 13.11
C ASN A 41 -2.24 -4.94 12.80
N SER A 42 -1.71 -6.00 13.43
CA SER A 42 -0.31 -6.39 13.30
C SER A 42 0.02 -6.95 11.90
N VAL A 43 -0.96 -7.62 11.28
CA VAL A 43 -0.85 -8.20 9.93
C VAL A 43 -1.04 -7.09 8.90
N CYS A 44 -2.10 -6.29 9.04
CA CYS A 44 -2.42 -5.20 8.11
C CYS A 44 -1.25 -4.22 7.96
N SER A 45 -0.61 -3.83 9.07
CA SER A 45 0.51 -2.89 9.02
C SER A 45 1.75 -3.49 8.34
N LYS A 46 2.09 -4.74 8.64
CA LYS A 46 3.23 -5.43 8.00
C LYS A 46 3.01 -5.61 6.50
N ASP A 47 1.86 -6.11 6.11
CA ASP A 47 1.54 -6.40 4.72
C ASP A 47 1.43 -5.12 3.89
N LEU A 48 0.80 -4.07 4.44
CA LEU A 48 0.72 -2.77 3.78
C LEU A 48 2.12 -2.16 3.58
N LEU A 49 2.98 -2.20 4.61
CA LEU A 49 4.33 -1.64 4.50
C LEU A 49 5.19 -2.45 3.52
N ALA A 50 5.12 -3.77 3.55
CA ALA A 50 5.83 -4.62 2.59
C ALA A 50 5.39 -4.33 1.15
N LEU A 51 4.08 -4.19 0.92
CA LEU A 51 3.56 -3.84 -0.40
C LEU A 51 4.05 -2.46 -0.86
N LEU A 52 4.01 -1.44 0.00
CA LEU A 52 4.51 -0.11 -0.35
C LEU A 52 6.01 -0.10 -0.62
N ASP A 53 6.79 -0.89 0.11
CA ASP A 53 8.24 -1.06 -0.11
C ASP A 53 8.53 -1.73 -1.46
N ASP A 54 7.80 -2.80 -1.80
CA ASP A 54 7.90 -3.47 -3.10
C ASP A 54 7.56 -2.52 -4.26
N LEU A 55 6.48 -1.74 -4.11
CA LEU A 55 6.06 -0.77 -5.12
C LEU A 55 7.07 0.38 -5.26
N GLN A 56 7.66 0.84 -4.16
CA GLN A 56 8.72 1.84 -4.18
C GLN A 56 9.99 1.28 -4.84
N GLY A 57 10.41 0.07 -4.48
CA GLY A 57 11.58 -0.61 -5.04
C GLY A 57 11.44 -0.87 -6.54
N ALA A 58 10.22 -1.09 -7.01
CA ALA A 58 9.89 -1.18 -8.43
C ALA A 58 9.79 0.18 -9.14
N GLY A 59 9.91 1.30 -8.42
CA GLY A 59 9.82 2.66 -8.97
C GLY A 59 8.41 3.06 -9.40
N LEU A 60 7.38 2.40 -8.86
CA LEU A 60 5.97 2.60 -9.22
C LEU A 60 5.30 3.70 -8.40
N ILE A 61 5.81 3.94 -7.19
CA ILE A 61 5.35 5.00 -6.29
C ILE A 61 6.52 5.78 -5.70
N GLU A 62 6.23 6.98 -5.22
CA GLU A 62 7.13 7.78 -4.39
C GLU A 62 6.55 7.86 -2.98
N VAL A 63 7.35 7.57 -1.94
CA VAL A 63 6.92 7.73 -0.54
C VAL A 63 7.62 8.94 0.04
N LYS A 64 6.83 9.91 0.51
CA LYS A 64 7.33 11.12 1.15
C LYS A 64 7.12 11.01 2.65
N ASN A 65 8.22 10.99 3.41
CA ASN A 65 8.16 11.25 4.83
C ASN A 65 8.08 12.76 5.02
N GLU A 66 6.87 13.28 5.21
CA GLU A 66 6.71 14.60 5.82
C GLU A 66 7.15 14.49 7.28
N ALA A 67 8.43 14.72 7.53
CA ALA A 67 8.90 15.07 8.85
C ALA A 67 8.26 16.40 9.20
N ILE A 68 7.30 16.38 10.13
CA ILE A 68 6.82 17.60 10.76
C ILE A 68 8.03 18.20 11.49
N ALA A 69 8.56 19.29 10.94
CA ALA A 69 9.62 20.09 11.56
C ALA A 69 9.10 20.78 12.83
#